data_AF-A0A939DSF8-F1
#
_entry.id   AF-A0A939DSF8-F1
#
_cell.length_a   1.000
_cell.length_b   1.000
_cell.length_c   1.000
_cell.angle_alpha   90.00
_cell.angle_beta   90.00
_cell.angle_gamma   90.00
#
_symmetry.space_group_name_H-M   'P 1'
#
loop_
_entity.id
_entity.type
_entity.pdbx_description
1 polymer ?
#
loop_
_entity_poly.entity_id
_entity_poly.type
_entity_poly.pdbx_seq_one_letter_code
_entity_poly.pdbx_strand_id
1 'polypeptide(L)'
;GLDTTSTWNALLRGESGIGNIESFDVSNFSTRFAGAVKGFDVEQYMPKKESKKMDLFIQYGVAAGMQALKDSGLQISEANAGRVGVAVGSGIGGLGLIEENHSKLLASGPRKISPFFVPSTIT
;
A
#
# COMPACT_ATOMS: atom_id res chain seq x y z
N GLY A 1 -14.40 -0.73 -1.22
CA GLY A 1 -14.48 -0.17 0.14
C GLY A 1 -13.09 -0.15 0.74
N LEU A 2 -12.98 0.07 2.05
CA LEU A 2 -11.70 0.06 2.79
C LEU A 2 -11.53 -1.19 3.67
N ASP A 3 -12.58 -2.01 3.76
CA ASP A 3 -12.60 -3.28 4.48
C ASP A 3 -13.44 -4.31 3.69
N THR A 4 -13.45 -5.57 4.16
CA THR A 4 -14.19 -6.67 3.54
C THR A 4 -15.67 -6.36 3.40
N THR A 5 -16.32 -5.88 4.47
CA THR A 5 -17.77 -5.65 4.52
C THR A 5 -18.20 -4.54 3.56
N SER A 6 -17.55 -3.38 3.61
CA SER A 6 -17.83 -2.24 2.73
C SER A 6 -17.55 -2.57 1.27
N THR A 7 -16.48 -3.34 1.00
CA THR A 7 -16.14 -3.79 -0.36
C THR A 7 -17.16 -4.78 -0.90
N TRP A 8 -17.53 -5.77 -0.11
CA TRP A 8 -18.53 -6.77 -0.50
C TRP A 8 -19.90 -6.13 -0.75
N ASN A 9 -20.34 -5.25 0.15
CA ASN A 9 -21.61 -4.55 0.01
C ASN A 9 -21.66 -3.63 -1.23
N ALA A 10 -20.57 -2.92 -1.53
CA ALA A 10 -20.46 -2.11 -2.74
C ALA A 10 -20.52 -2.97 -4.01
N LEU A 11 -19.83 -4.12 -3.98
CA LEU A 11 -19.84 -5.10 -5.07
C LEU A 11 -21.25 -5.64 -5.33
N LEU A 12 -21.99 -6.02 -4.28
CA LEU A 12 -23.37 -6.48 -4.41
C LEU A 12 -24.33 -5.41 -4.97
N ARG A 13 -24.03 -4.12 -4.74
CA ARG A 13 -24.80 -3.00 -5.29
C ARG A 13 -24.37 -2.57 -6.69
N GLY A 14 -23.33 -3.18 -7.26
CA GLY A 14 -22.80 -2.78 -8.56
C GLY A 14 -22.13 -1.40 -8.55
N GLU A 15 -21.63 -0.95 -7.40
CA GLU A 15 -20.95 0.34 -7.30
C GLU A 15 -19.56 0.27 -7.94
N SER A 16 -19.32 1.15 -8.92
CA SER A 16 -18.01 1.26 -9.56
C SER A 16 -17.03 2.08 -8.71
N GLY A 17 -15.84 1.52 -8.49
CA GLY A 17 -14.72 2.24 -7.88
C GLY A 17 -13.90 3.09 -8.87
N ILE A 18 -14.22 3.04 -10.16
CA ILE A 18 -13.46 3.74 -11.21
C ILE A 18 -13.78 5.24 -11.18
N GLY A 19 -12.75 6.07 -11.22
CA GLY A 19 -12.87 7.52 -11.35
C GLY A 19 -11.65 8.14 -12.00
N ASN A 20 -11.63 9.47 -12.09
CA ASN A 20 -10.46 10.21 -12.58
C ASN A 20 -9.24 9.95 -11.70
N ILE A 21 -8.06 9.92 -12.34
CA ILE A 21 -6.79 9.89 -11.61
C ILE A 21 -6.57 11.28 -11.00
N GLU A 22 -6.42 11.33 -9.68
CA GLU A 22 -6.20 12.56 -8.91
C GLU A 22 -4.83 12.62 -8.23
N SER A 23 -4.07 11.51 -8.28
CA SER A 23 -2.78 11.37 -7.58
C SER A 23 -1.61 12.07 -8.29
N PHE A 24 -1.72 12.36 -9.59
CA PHE A 24 -0.72 13.08 -10.39
C PHE A 24 -1.37 13.68 -11.65
N ASP A 25 -0.65 14.58 -12.34
CA ASP A 25 -1.12 15.18 -13.58
C ASP A 25 -1.13 14.17 -14.73
N VAL A 26 -2.34 13.84 -15.20
CA VAL A 26 -2.58 12.92 -16.32
C VAL A 26 -2.95 13.64 -17.63
N SER A 27 -2.78 14.96 -17.71
CA SER A 27 -3.19 15.79 -18.86
C SER A 27 -2.59 15.35 -20.21
N ASN A 28 -1.40 14.76 -20.18
CA ASN A 28 -0.69 14.26 -21.37
C ASN A 28 -0.88 12.75 -21.62
N PHE A 29 -1.63 12.05 -20.77
CA PHE A 29 -1.86 10.61 -20.90
C PHE A 29 -3.14 10.33 -21.67
N SER A 30 -3.14 9.23 -22.44
CA SER A 30 -4.33 8.72 -23.13
C SER A 30 -5.34 8.13 -22.15
N THR A 31 -4.86 7.46 -21.09
CA THR A 31 -5.67 6.96 -19.98
C THR A 31 -5.63 7.93 -18.81
N ARG A 32 -6.81 8.34 -18.31
CA ARG A 32 -6.95 9.36 -17.25
C ARG A 32 -7.84 8.93 -16.08
N PHE A 33 -8.22 7.65 -16.05
CA PHE A 33 -9.07 7.07 -15.02
C PHE A 33 -8.41 5.81 -14.43
N ALA A 34 -8.71 5.52 -13.17
CA ALA A 34 -8.23 4.37 -12.45
C ALA A 34 -9.19 3.97 -11.31
N GLY A 35 -9.03 2.75 -10.80
CA GLY A 35 -9.68 2.29 -9.57
C GLY A 35 -8.80 2.58 -8.35
N ALA A 36 -8.61 3.85 -8.00
CA ALA A 36 -7.80 4.23 -6.84
C ALA A 36 -8.52 3.91 -5.52
N VAL A 37 -7.76 3.49 -4.49
CA VAL A 37 -8.29 3.35 -3.13
C VAL A 37 -8.50 4.75 -2.54
N LYS A 38 -9.75 5.07 -2.15
CA LYS A 38 -10.15 6.39 -1.65
C LYS A 38 -10.32 6.39 -0.13
N GLY A 39 -9.82 7.43 0.52
CA GLY A 39 -10.01 7.63 1.97
C GLY A 39 -9.21 6.66 2.85
N PHE A 40 -8.18 6.01 2.32
CA PHE A 40 -7.30 5.17 3.12
C PHE A 40 -6.51 6.01 4.13
N ASP A 41 -6.70 5.71 5.41
CA ASP A 41 -5.97 6.33 6.51
C ASP A 41 -5.00 5.32 7.12
N VAL A 42 -3.71 5.48 6.79
CA VAL A 42 -2.64 4.60 7.25
C VAL A 42 -2.45 4.64 8.77
N GLU A 43 -2.78 5.77 9.42
CA GLU A 43 -2.56 5.95 10.85
C GLU A 43 -3.50 5.07 11.70
N GLN A 44 -4.54 4.48 11.10
CA GLN A 44 -5.40 3.47 11.74
C GLN A 44 -4.71 2.10 11.90
N TYR A 45 -3.68 1.83 11.11
CA TYR A 45 -3.02 0.52 11.05
C TYR A 45 -1.60 0.55 11.61
N MET A 46 -0.92 1.68 11.51
CA MET A 46 0.46 1.80 11.94
C MET A 46 0.82 3.23 12.34
N PRO A 47 1.80 3.42 13.25
CA PRO A 47 2.29 4.74 13.58
C PRO A 47 2.86 5.47 12.36
N LYS A 48 2.61 6.78 12.27
CA LYS A 48 3.10 7.66 11.20
C LYS A 48 4.61 7.55 10.92
N LYS A 49 5.41 7.23 11.94
CA LYS A 49 6.86 7.06 11.81
C LYS A 49 7.21 5.80 11.01
N GLU A 50 6.45 4.73 11.17
CA GLU A 50 6.66 3.47 10.45
C GLU A 50 6.09 3.54 9.03
N SER A 51 4.93 4.19 8.82
CA SER A 51 4.35 4.34 7.48
C SER A 51 5.28 5.07 6.50
N LYS A 52 6.07 6.04 6.98
CA LYS A 52 7.07 6.76 6.16
C LYS A 52 8.21 5.88 5.63
N LYS A 53 8.37 4.66 6.15
CA LYS A 53 9.38 3.69 5.69
C LYS A 53 8.77 2.63 4.77
N MET A 54 7.53 2.81 4.34
CA MET A 54 6.78 1.84 3.54
C MET A 54 6.16 2.56 2.34
N ASP A 55 6.38 2.05 1.14
CA ASP A 55 5.55 2.44 -0.01
C ASP A 55 4.09 1.97 0.24
N LEU A 56 3.16 2.62 -0.43
CA LEU A 56 1.72 2.44 -0.31
C LEU A 56 1.28 0.98 -0.51
N PHE A 57 1.94 0.22 -1.39
CA PHE A 57 1.60 -1.19 -1.59
C PHE A 57 1.83 -2.04 -0.33
N ILE A 58 2.88 -1.76 0.44
CA ILE A 58 3.19 -2.42 1.72
C ILE A 58 2.15 -2.00 2.76
N GLN A 59 1.81 -0.71 2.79
CA GLN A 59 0.81 -0.18 3.72
C GLN A 59 -0.55 -0.86 3.52
N TYR A 60 -0.97 -1.05 2.26
CA TYR A 60 -2.17 -1.83 1.93
C TYR A 60 -2.06 -3.28 2.37
N GLY A 61 -0.92 -3.93 2.12
CA GLY A 61 -0.67 -5.31 2.54
C GLY A 61 -0.77 -5.49 4.06
N VAL A 62 -0.17 -4.58 4.84
CA VAL A 62 -0.24 -4.58 6.30
C VAL A 62 -1.67 -4.34 6.78
N ALA A 63 -2.36 -3.33 6.25
CA ALA A 63 -3.73 -3.02 6.63
C ALA A 63 -4.67 -4.20 6.37
N ALA A 64 -4.61 -4.81 5.18
CA ALA A 64 -5.40 -5.98 4.83
C ALA A 64 -5.03 -7.20 5.70
N GLY A 65 -3.75 -7.43 5.96
CA GLY A 65 -3.28 -8.51 6.84
C GLY A 65 -3.77 -8.37 8.27
N MET A 66 -3.76 -7.15 8.82
CA MET A 66 -4.31 -6.86 10.15
C MET A 66 -5.82 -7.08 10.21
N GLN A 67 -6.56 -6.64 9.17
CA GLN A 67 -8.01 -6.91 9.08
C GLN A 67 -8.29 -8.41 9.04
N ALA A 68 -7.55 -9.18 8.23
CA ALA A 68 -7.72 -10.62 8.13
C ALA A 68 -7.36 -11.35 9.43
N LEU A 69 -6.28 -10.96 10.10
CA LEU A 69 -5.89 -11.54 11.39
C LEU A 69 -6.97 -11.30 12.44
N LYS A 70 -7.49 -10.06 12.50
CA LYS A 70 -8.58 -9.70 13.40
C LYS A 70 -9.86 -10.50 13.13
N ASP A 71 -10.26 -10.61 11.86
CA ASP A 71 -11.45 -11.35 11.44
C ASP A 71 -11.35 -12.85 11.76
N SER A 72 -10.16 -13.44 11.59
CA SER A 72 -9.91 -14.85 11.91
C SER A 72 -9.97 -15.19 13.40
N GLY A 73 -9.81 -14.19 14.28
CA GLY A 73 -9.66 -14.39 15.72
C GLY A 73 -8.33 -15.04 16.13
N LEU A 74 -7.41 -15.34 15.20
CA LEU A 74 -6.12 -15.95 15.50
C LEU A 74 -5.27 -15.01 16.37
N GLN A 75 -4.91 -15.50 17.56
CA GLN A 75 -3.96 -14.84 18.45
C GLN A 75 -2.57 -15.43 18.24
N ILE A 76 -1.62 -14.58 17.87
CA ILE A 76 -0.21 -14.96 17.71
C ILE A 76 0.51 -14.66 19.03
N SER A 77 1.11 -15.68 19.61
CA SER A 77 1.92 -15.61 20.83
C SER A 77 3.28 -16.26 20.60
N GLU A 78 4.21 -16.10 21.54
CA GLU A 78 5.53 -16.74 21.43
C GLU A 78 5.43 -18.27 21.25
N ALA A 79 4.42 -18.91 21.83
CA ALA A 79 4.22 -20.35 21.77
C ALA A 79 3.83 -20.86 20.37
N ASN A 80 3.19 -20.03 19.53
CA ASN A 80 2.73 -20.43 18.19
C ASN A 80 3.38 -19.64 17.05
N ALA A 81 4.14 -18.57 17.33
CA ALA A 81 4.74 -17.71 16.32
C ALA A 81 5.62 -18.47 15.32
N GLY A 82 6.38 -19.47 15.79
CA GLY A 82 7.19 -20.33 14.91
C GLY A 82 6.40 -21.22 13.93
N ARG A 83 5.06 -21.25 14.05
CA ARG A 83 4.15 -21.98 13.18
C ARG A 83 3.25 -21.07 12.33
N VAL A 84 3.39 -19.75 12.45
CA VAL A 84 2.62 -18.77 11.69
C VAL A 84 3.55 -18.07 10.72
N GLY A 85 3.25 -18.16 9.43
CA GLY A 85 4.02 -17.52 8.37
C GLY A 85 3.24 -16.41 7.67
N VAL A 86 3.95 -15.59 6.90
CA VAL A 86 3.37 -14.56 6.02
C VAL A 86 3.78 -14.87 4.59
N ALA A 87 2.80 -14.92 3.69
CA ALA A 87 3.01 -15.06 2.26
C ALA A 87 2.16 -14.04 1.52
N VAL A 88 2.79 -12.94 1.09
CA VAL A 88 2.15 -11.84 0.36
C VAL A 88 3.04 -11.50 -0.82
N GLY A 89 2.43 -11.29 -2.00
CA GLY A 89 3.14 -10.92 -3.22
C GLY A 89 2.68 -9.57 -3.75
N SER A 90 3.61 -8.83 -4.36
CA SER A 90 3.33 -7.63 -5.13
C SER A 90 3.94 -7.79 -6.52
N GLY A 91 3.14 -7.55 -7.57
CA GLY A 91 3.60 -7.74 -8.95
C GLY A 91 4.60 -6.67 -9.40
N ILE A 92 4.36 -5.42 -9.03
CA ILE A 92 5.15 -4.25 -9.47
C ILE A 92 5.96 -3.63 -8.33
N GLY A 93 5.65 -3.94 -7.07
CA GLY A 93 6.34 -3.38 -5.91
C GLY A 93 6.15 -1.86 -5.79
N GLY A 94 7.15 -1.19 -5.21
CA GLY A 94 7.13 0.24 -4.91
C GLY A 94 7.54 1.13 -6.09
N LEU A 95 6.88 0.97 -7.25
CA LEU A 95 7.24 1.70 -8.48
C LEU A 95 7.20 3.23 -8.29
N GLY A 96 6.20 3.74 -7.58
CA GLY A 96 6.11 5.18 -7.30
C GLY A 96 7.33 5.71 -6.54
N LEU A 97 7.77 4.99 -5.50
CA LEU A 97 8.95 5.37 -4.73
C LEU A 97 10.26 5.17 -5.53
N ILE A 98 10.31 4.20 -6.45
CA ILE A 98 11.42 4.03 -7.40
C ILE A 98 11.54 5.25 -8.30
N GLU A 99 10.45 5.70 -8.93
CA GLU A 99 10.44 6.88 -9.80
C GLU A 99 10.84 8.15 -9.04
N GLU A 100 10.33 8.33 -7.82
CA GLU A 100 10.67 9.47 -6.97
C GLU A 100 12.17 9.49 -6.62
N ASN A 101 12.73 8.35 -6.19
CA ASN A 101 14.15 8.27 -5.82
C ASN A 101 15.07 8.37 -7.04
N HIS A 102 14.65 7.84 -8.19
CA HIS A 102 15.38 8.02 -9.44
C HIS A 102 15.47 9.51 -9.81
N SER A 103 14.35 10.23 -9.75
CA SER A 103 14.31 11.66 -10.02
C SER A 103 15.20 12.46 -9.05
N LYS A 104 15.17 12.12 -7.75
CA LYS A 104 16.05 12.72 -6.73
C LYS A 104 17.54 12.44 -6.99
N LEU A 105 17.87 11.23 -7.42
CA LEU A 105 19.24 10.85 -7.78
C LEU A 105 19.77 11.74 -8.90
N LEU A 106 18.99 11.89 -9.97
CA LEU A 106 19.37 12.73 -11.12
C LEU A 106 19.50 14.20 -10.74
N ALA A 107 18.58 14.72 -9.93
CA ALA A 107 18.53 16.14 -9.59
C ALA A 107 19.54 16.55 -8.51
N SER A 108 19.91 15.66 -7.58
CA SER A 108 20.64 16.05 -6.36
C SER A 108 21.72 15.06 -5.92
N GLY A 109 21.98 14.03 -6.72
CA GLY A 109 23.02 13.05 -6.48
C GLY A 109 22.70 12.00 -5.41
N PRO A 110 23.56 10.97 -5.27
CA PRO A 110 23.28 9.75 -4.50
C PRO A 110 23.14 9.98 -2.99
N ARG A 111 23.72 11.06 -2.44
CA ARG A 111 23.62 11.38 -1.00
C ARG A 111 22.20 11.72 -0.55
N LYS A 112 21.28 11.99 -1.48
CA LYS A 112 19.87 12.31 -1.18
C LYS A 112 18.94 11.10 -1.18
N ILE A 113 19.45 9.92 -1.51
CA ILE A 113 18.66 8.69 -1.49
C ILE A 113 18.50 8.20 -0.05
N SER A 114 17.27 7.87 0.32
CA SER A 114 16.95 7.37 1.65
C SER A 114 17.64 6.02 1.89
N PRO A 115 18.20 5.77 3.09
CA PRO A 115 18.69 4.44 3.44
C PRO A 115 17.57 3.39 3.49
N PHE A 116 16.30 3.82 3.54
CA PHE A 116 15.13 2.94 3.48
C PHE A 116 14.67 2.66 2.05
N PHE A 117 15.29 3.25 1.03
CA PHE A 117 14.86 3.08 -0.37
C PHE A 117 14.67 1.61 -0.76
N VAL A 118 15.68 0.77 -0.54
CA VAL A 118 15.61 -0.65 -0.90
C VAL A 118 14.52 -1.36 -0.09
N PRO A 119 14.52 -1.36 1.27
CA PRO A 119 13.44 -1.99 2.04
C PRO A 119 12.04 -1.52 1.66
N SER A 120 11.84 -0.23 1.38
CA SER A 120 10.52 0.33 1.08
C SER A 120 10.00 0.00 -0.31
N THR A 121 10.81 -0.56 -1.22
CA THR A 121 10.43 -0.78 -2.63
C THR A 121 10.26 -2.24 -3.02
N ILE A 122 10.89 -3.19 -2.29
CA ILE A 122 10.90 -4.62 -2.65
C ILE A 122 10.12 -5.54 -1.70
N THR A 123 9.81 -5.08 -0.49
CA THR A 123 9.26 -5.91 0.61
C THR A 123 8.05 -5.26 1.23
#